data_AF-A0A929P8D8-F1
#
_entry.id   AF-A0A929P8D8-F1
#
_cell.length_a   1.000
_cell.length_b   1.000
_cell.length_c   1.000
_cell.angle_alpha   90.00
_cell.angle_beta   90.00
_cell.angle_gamma   90.00
#
_symmetry.space_group_name_H-M   'P 1'
#
loop_
_entity.id
_entity.type
_entity.pdbx_description
1 polymer ?
#
loop_
_entity_poly.entity_id
_entity_poly.type
_entity_poly.pdbx_seq_one_letter_code
_entity_poly.pdbx_strand_id
1 'polypeptide(L)' 'MERVFQRSKNFKQAEEWDILQHIRMTPEQRQEASEQLRDRVYGKHAPDVRKAQQRK' A
#
# COMPACT_ATOMS: atom_id res chain seq x y z
N MET A 1 9.74 6.64 -3.95
CA MET A 1 10.26 5.37 -3.40
C MET A 1 11.04 4.60 -4.47
N GLU A 2 12.20 4.02 -4.15
CA GLU A 2 12.96 3.17 -5.08
C GLU A 2 12.22 1.84 -5.32
N ARG A 3 12.21 1.35 -6.57
CA ARG A 3 11.43 0.18 -6.95
C ARG A 3 12.19 -1.11 -6.65
N VAL A 4 11.89 -1.75 -5.52
CA VAL A 4 12.45 -3.06 -5.14
C VAL A 4 11.46 -4.18 -5.47
N PHE A 5 11.92 -5.22 -6.18
CA PHE A 5 11.09 -6.38 -6.54
C PHE A 5 11.75 -7.68 -6.07
N GLN A 6 10.93 -8.59 -5.53
CA GLN A 6 11.32 -9.96 -5.22
C GLN A 6 10.30 -10.94 -5.83
N ARG A 7 10.80 -11.96 -6.51
CA ARG A 7 9.98 -13.05 -7.03
C ARG A 7 9.93 -14.20 -6.03
N SER A 8 8.81 -14.35 -5.34
CA SER A 8 8.59 -15.46 -4.41
C SER A 8 8.24 -16.76 -5.15
N LYS A 9 8.72 -17.90 -4.63
CA LYS A 9 8.49 -19.24 -5.22
C LYS A 9 7.29 -19.97 -4.61
N ASN A 10 6.78 -19.50 -3.48
CA ASN A 10 5.63 -20.05 -2.78
C ASN A 10 4.97 -18.98 -1.90
N PHE A 11 3.79 -19.30 -1.34
CA PHE A 11 3.02 -18.39 -0.50
C PHE A 11 3.76 -17.95 0.77
N LYS A 12 4.45 -18.88 1.44
CA LYS A 12 5.22 -18.58 2.66
C LYS A 12 6.30 -17.52 2.40
N GLN A 13 7.04 -17.64 1.30
CA GLN A 13 8.05 -16.64 0.92
C GLN A 13 7.42 -15.29 0.55
N ALA A 14 6.20 -15.26 0.01
CA ALA A 14 5.49 -14.02 -0.27
C ALA A 14 5.10 -13.30 1.04
N GLU A 15 4.58 -14.05 2.01
CA GLU A 15 4.22 -13.54 3.33
C GLU A 15 5.44 -13.02 4.10
N GLU A 16 6.54 -13.79 4.15
CA GLU A 16 7.78 -13.37 4.81
C GLU A 16 8.33 -12.07 4.19
N TRP A 17 8.25 -11.93 2.87
CA TRP A 17 8.71 -10.72 2.18
C TRP A 17 7.81 -9.51 2.47
N ASP A 18 6.50 -9.70 2.51
CA ASP A 18 5.53 -8.64 2.86
C ASP A 18 5.77 -8.08 4.26
N ILE A 19 5.97 -8.98 5.24
CA ILE A 19 6.33 -8.61 6.61
C ILE A 19 7.63 -7.79 6.64
N LEU A 20 8.67 -8.28 5.95
CA LEU A 20 9.96 -7.59 5.89
C LEU A 20 9.86 -6.20 5.24
N GLN A 21 9.03 -6.03 4.19
CA GLN A 21 8.78 -4.72 3.61
C GLN A 21 8.18 -3.77 4.62
N HIS A 22 7.16 -4.21 5.36
CA HIS A 22 6.54 -3.37 6.39
C HIS A 22 7.52 -2.98 7.48
N ILE A 23 8.33 -3.93 7.98
CA ILE A 23 9.34 -3.66 9.02
C ILE A 23 10.39 -2.64 8.54
N ARG A 24 10.81 -2.72 7.27
CA ARG A 24 11.83 -1.83 6.69
C ARG A 24 11.33 -0.42 6.38
N MET A 25 10.01 -0.23 6.26
CA MET A 25 9.41 1.07 5.98
C MET A 25 9.13 1.85 7.26
N THR A 26 9.49 3.12 7.23
CA THR A 26 9.02 4.13 8.20
C THR A 26 7.51 4.35 8.09
N PRO A 27 6.84 4.87 9.15
CA PRO A 27 5.42 5.21 9.08
C PRO A 27 5.06 6.12 7.88
N GLU A 28 5.90 7.11 7.58
CA GLU A 28 5.71 8.06 6.47
C GLU A 28 5.74 7.35 5.12
N GLN A 29 6.71 6.44 4.92
CA GLN A 29 6.81 5.64 3.69
C GLN A 29 5.60 4.72 3.51
N ARG A 30 5.05 4.17 4.60
CA ARG A 30 3.82 3.35 4.53
C ARG A 30 2.61 4.19 4.12
N GLN A 31 2.51 5.41 4.63
CA GLN A 31 1.45 6.35 4.23
C GLN A 31 1.59 6.74 2.76
N GLU A 32 2.80 7.06 2.31
CA GLU A 32 3.09 7.37 0.90
C GLU A 32 2.73 6.20 -0.03
N ALA A 33 3.10 4.96 0.35
CA ALA A 33 2.74 3.76 -0.41
C ALA A 33 1.22 3.55 -0.51
N SER A 34 0.51 3.75 0.61
CA SER A 34 -0.96 3.66 0.65
C SER A 34 -1.62 4.70 -0.25
N GLU A 35 -1.12 5.93 -0.25
CA GLU A 35 -1.61 7.01 -1.11
C GLU A 35 -1.38 6.70 -2.61
N GLN A 36 -0.20 6.21 -2.98
CA GLN A 36 0.08 5.81 -4.36
C GLN A 36 -0.83 4.65 -4.82
N LEU A 37 -1.10 3.68 -3.95
CA LEU A 37 -2.03 2.59 -4.23
C LEU A 37 -3.46 3.09 -4.40
N ARG A 38 -3.92 3.98 -3.52
CA ARG A 38 -5.23 4.63 -3.63
C ARG A 38 -5.37 5.34 -4.96
N ASP A 39 -4.40 6.19 -5.31
CA ASP A 39 -4.43 6.98 -6.53
C ASP A 39 -4.40 6.10 -7.79
N ARG A 40 -3.69 4.97 -7.75
CA ARG A 40 -3.65 4.01 -8.86
C ARG A 40 -4.97 3.26 -9.05
N VAL A 41 -5.66 2.89 -7.97
CA VAL A 41 -6.87 2.06 -8.03
C VAL A 41 -8.13 2.91 -8.19
N TYR A 42 -8.22 4.03 -7.46
CA TYR A 42 -9.41 4.87 -7.38
C TYR A 42 -9.25 6.25 -8.05
N GLY A 43 -8.05 6.60 -8.49
CA GLY A 43 -7.74 7.91 -9.05
C GLY A 43 -7.43 8.96 -7.96
N LYS A 44 -6.84 10.09 -8.38
CA LYS A 44 -6.41 11.19 -7.50
C LYS A 44 -7.53 11.89 -6.74
N HIS A 45 -8.77 11.78 -7.21
CA HIS A 45 -9.93 12.45 -6.64
C HIS A 45 -10.91 11.48 -5.98
N ALA A 46 -10.41 10.31 -5.59
CA ALA A 46 -11.20 9.34 -4.84
C ALA A 46 -11.74 10.00 -3.55
N PRO A 47 -13.07 9.99 -3.32
CA PRO A 47 -13.62 10.53 -2.10
C PRO A 47 -13.06 9.75 -0.90
N ASP A 48 -12.67 10.47 0.15
CA ASP A 48 -12.27 9.85 1.41
C ASP A 48 -13.39 8.92 1.88
N VAL A 49 -13.05 7.66 2.15
CA VAL A 49 -13.99 6.61 2.58
C VAL A 49 -14.77 7.04 3.82
N ARG A 50 -14.16 7.82 4.73
CA ARG A 50 -14.82 8.39 5.92
C ARG A 50 -15.84 9.47 5.57
N LYS A 51 -15.62 10.19 4.45
CA LYS A 51 -16.55 11.21 3.93
C LYS A 51 -17.61 10.61 3.00
N ALA A 52 -17.32 9.49 2.34
CA ALA A 52 -18.24 8.83 1.44
C ALA A 52 -19.51 8.36 2.16
N GLN A 53 -19.38 7.91 3.42
CA GLN A 53 -20.53 7.51 4.25
C GLN A 53 -21.45 8.68 4.65
N GLN A 54 -20.93 9.92 4.72
CA GLN A 54 -21.69 11.10 5.14
C GLN A 54 -22.58 11.68 4.03
N ARG A 55 -22.48 11.17 2.79
CA ARG A 55 -23.26 11.61 1.62
C ARG A 55 -24.50 10.76 1.35
N LYS A 56 -24.84 9.83 2.23
CA LYS A 56 -26.11 9.09 2.21
C LYS A 56 -27.17 9.84 2.99
#